data_AF-A0A9D4ZHW5-F1
#
_entry.id   AF-A0A9D4ZHW5-F1
#
_cell.length_a   1.000
_cell.length_b   1.000
_cell.length_c   1.000
_cell.angle_alpha   90.00
_cell.angle_beta   90.00
_cell.angle_gamma   90.00
#
_symmetry.space_group_name_H-M   'P 1'
#
loop_
_entity.id
_entity.type
_entity.pdbx_description
1 polymer ?
#
loop_
_entity_poly.entity_id
_entity_poly.type
_entity_poly.pdbx_seq_one_letter_code
_entity_poly.pdbx_strand_id
1 'polypeptide(L)'
;MKTILASQTMDIPDGVKVEIKAKQIRVTGPRGQLTRNFKHLNLDLQMIEDGKKLKVEAWFGSRKTMAAIRTALSHVQNLITGVTKGYRYKMRFVYAHFPINAIISSSNNNIEIRNFLGEKRVRKVDMLEGVIVTRAEKVKDELILEGNDIELVSRSCALINQKCHVKKKDIRKFLDGIYVSEKGTISEE
;
A
#
# COMPACT_ATOMS: atom_id res chain seq x y z
N MET A 1 -21.42 25.99 8.58
CA MET A 1 -21.88 26.44 7.25
C MET A 1 -21.67 25.30 6.26
N LYS A 2 -22.69 24.91 5.49
CA LYS A 2 -22.57 23.88 4.46
C LYS A 2 -22.16 24.56 3.15
N THR A 3 -21.11 24.07 2.51
CA THR A 3 -20.70 24.57 1.19
C THR A 3 -21.65 23.97 0.15
N ILE A 4 -22.22 24.81 -0.72
CA ILE A 4 -23.25 24.37 -1.68
C ILE A 4 -22.68 23.34 -2.65
N LEU A 5 -21.50 23.61 -3.22
CA LEU A 5 -20.77 22.70 -4.09
C LEU A 5 -19.29 22.80 -3.78
N ALA A 6 -18.65 21.65 -3.60
CA ALA A 6 -17.19 21.52 -3.58
C ALA A 6 -16.81 20.46 -4.61
N SER A 7 -15.91 20.79 -5.53
CA SER A 7 -15.46 19.90 -6.58
C SER A 7 -13.95 19.97 -6.77
N GLN A 8 -13.36 18.82 -7.12
CA GLN A 8 -11.98 18.73 -7.55
C GLN A 8 -11.88 17.78 -8.73
N THR A 9 -10.91 18.04 -9.60
CA THR A 9 -10.64 17.26 -10.80
C THR A 9 -9.23 16.68 -10.74
N MET A 10 -9.03 15.58 -11.46
CA MET A 10 -7.73 14.93 -11.63
C MET A 10 -7.60 14.41 -13.05
N ASP A 11 -6.45 14.65 -13.65
CA ASP A 11 -6.11 14.18 -14.99
C ASP A 11 -5.73 12.69 -14.95
N ILE A 12 -6.20 11.94 -15.94
CA ILE A 12 -5.89 10.51 -16.09
C ILE A 12 -4.79 10.40 -17.15
N PRO A 13 -3.65 9.75 -16.82
CA PRO A 13 -2.56 9.58 -17.77
C PRO A 13 -2.95 8.65 -18.91
N ASP A 14 -2.32 8.84 -20.07
CA ASP A 14 -2.52 7.99 -21.23
C ASP A 14 -2.13 6.53 -20.93
N GLY A 15 -2.88 5.58 -21.52
CA GLY A 15 -2.66 4.15 -21.31
C GLY A 15 -3.32 3.56 -20.05
N VAL A 16 -4.08 4.36 -19.29
CA VAL A 16 -4.88 3.89 -18.15
C VAL A 16 -6.36 4.06 -18.42
N LYS A 17 -7.14 2.98 -18.25
CA LYS A 17 -8.59 3.01 -18.39
C LYS A 17 -9.26 3.03 -17.02
N VAL A 18 -10.07 4.06 -16.75
CA VAL A 18 -10.84 4.19 -15.51
C VAL A 18 -12.33 4.03 -15.82
N GLU A 19 -12.98 3.08 -15.15
CA GLU A 19 -14.43 2.85 -15.24
C GLU A 19 -15.08 3.11 -13.89
N ILE A 20 -16.21 3.83 -13.89
CA ILE A 20 -16.98 4.14 -12.68
C ILE A 20 -18.37 3.52 -12.83
N LYS A 21 -18.73 2.63 -11.91
CA LYS A 21 -20.08 2.04 -11.82
C LYS A 21 -20.57 2.09 -10.38
N ALA A 22 -21.67 2.80 -10.12
CA ALA A 22 -22.28 2.90 -8.79
C ALA A 22 -21.28 3.23 -7.65
N LYS A 23 -20.41 4.24 -7.87
CA LYS A 23 -19.33 4.66 -6.96
C LYS A 23 -18.25 3.60 -6.68
N GLN A 24 -18.17 2.55 -7.50
CA GLN A 24 -17.03 1.66 -7.57
C GLN A 24 -16.16 2.08 -8.74
N ILE A 25 -14.87 2.30 -8.47
CA ILE A 25 -13.88 2.69 -9.46
C ILE A 25 -13.04 1.47 -9.78
N ARG A 26 -12.94 1.16 -11.07
CA ARG A 26 -12.10 0.10 -11.61
C ARG A 26 -11.05 0.75 -12.49
N VAL A 27 -9.79 0.54 -12.17
CA VAL A 27 -8.64 1.08 -12.89
C VAL A 27 -7.91 -0.08 -13.56
N THR A 28 -7.70 0.01 -14.87
CA THR A 28 -7.01 -1.00 -15.66
C THR A 28 -5.80 -0.38 -16.33
N GLY A 29 -4.65 -1.02 -16.19
CA GLY A 29 -3.39 -0.59 -16.78
C GLY A 29 -2.51 -1.78 -17.16
N PRO A 30 -1.25 -1.54 -17.56
CA PRO A 30 -0.36 -2.58 -18.08
C PRO A 30 -0.02 -3.67 -17.06
N ARG A 31 0.08 -3.34 -15.76
CA ARG A 31 0.41 -4.31 -14.71
C ARG A 31 -0.79 -5.10 -14.18
N GLY A 32 -2.01 -4.76 -14.61
CA GLY A 32 -3.23 -5.43 -14.17
C GLY A 32 -4.40 -4.49 -13.90
N GLN A 33 -5.33 -4.96 -13.07
CA GLN A 33 -6.56 -4.26 -12.74
C GLN A 33 -6.74 -4.15 -11.22
N LEU A 34 -7.13 -2.97 -10.75
CA LEU A 34 -7.48 -2.73 -9.36
C LEU A 34 -8.90 -2.17 -9.27
N THR A 35 -9.64 -2.56 -8.24
CA THR A 35 -11.00 -2.10 -8.00
C THR A 35 -11.13 -1.58 -6.58
N ARG A 36 -11.79 -0.43 -6.41
CA ARG A 36 -12.05 0.15 -5.10
C ARG A 36 -13.46 0.71 -4.98
N ASN A 37 -14.04 0.52 -3.80
CA ASN A 37 -15.42 0.90 -3.50
C ASN A 37 -15.49 2.17 -2.64
N PHE A 38 -16.17 3.21 -3.14
CA PHE A 38 -16.40 4.48 -2.44
C PHE A 38 -17.86 4.70 -2.05
N LYS A 39 -18.71 3.67 -2.04
CA LYS A 39 -20.15 3.77 -1.69
C LYS A 39 -20.42 4.37 -0.31
N HIS A 40 -19.50 4.19 0.64
CA HIS A 40 -19.62 4.75 1.99
C HIS A 40 -19.45 6.28 2.05
N LEU A 41 -18.88 6.88 0.99
CA LEU A 41 -18.72 8.32 0.89
C LEU A 41 -19.90 8.94 0.16
N ASN A 42 -20.45 10.02 0.74
CA ASN A 42 -21.47 10.82 0.08
C ASN A 42 -20.84 11.80 -0.91
N LEU A 43 -20.23 11.24 -1.96
CA LEU A 43 -19.59 11.96 -3.07
C LEU A 43 -20.22 11.53 -4.39
N ASP A 44 -20.22 12.43 -5.37
CA ASP A 44 -20.51 12.12 -6.76
C ASP A 44 -19.18 11.99 -7.54
N LEU A 45 -19.11 10.99 -8.42
CA LEU A 45 -17.91 10.57 -9.14
C LEU A 45 -18.25 10.48 -10.62
N GLN A 46 -17.68 11.37 -11.42
CA GLN A 46 -17.99 11.48 -12.85
C GLN A 46 -16.72 11.58 -13.68
N MET A 47 -16.76 10.95 -14.85
CA MET A 47 -15.73 11.08 -15.88
C MET A 47 -16.13 12.23 -16.82
N ILE A 48 -15.21 13.14 -17.10
CA ILE A 48 -15.43 14.36 -17.91
C ILE A 48 -14.35 14.46 -18.99
N GLU A 49 -14.59 15.27 -20.02
CA GLU A 49 -13.69 15.46 -21.17
C GLU A 49 -13.41 14.11 -21.86
N ASP A 50 -14.47 13.39 -22.22
CA ASP A 50 -14.42 12.08 -22.89
C ASP A 50 -13.54 11.04 -22.18
N GLY A 51 -13.46 11.12 -20.84
CA GLY A 51 -12.74 10.17 -20.01
C GLY A 51 -11.30 10.57 -19.66
N LYS A 52 -10.86 11.79 -20.02
CA LYS A 52 -9.52 12.29 -19.67
C LYS A 52 -9.43 12.82 -18.24
N LYS A 53 -10.53 13.28 -17.66
CA LYS A 53 -10.57 13.83 -16.30
C LYS A 53 -11.56 13.11 -15.41
N LEU A 54 -11.13 12.81 -14.19
CA LEU A 54 -12.00 12.38 -13.10
C LEU A 54 -12.43 13.60 -12.29
N LYS A 55 -13.73 13.86 -12.19
CA LYS A 55 -14.30 14.87 -11.30
C LYS A 55 -14.96 14.19 -10.09
N VAL A 56 -14.65 14.71 -8.91
CA VAL A 56 -15.23 14.30 -7.64
C VAL A 56 -15.91 15.50 -7.01
N GLU A 57 -17.20 15.37 -6.71
CA GLU A 57 -18.02 16.47 -6.19
C GLU A 57 -18.76 16.10 -4.91
N ALA A 58 -18.98 17.10 -4.06
CA ALA A 58 -19.88 17.00 -2.91
C ALA A 58 -20.86 18.16 -2.93
N TRP A 59 -22.15 17.85 -2.98
CA TRP A 59 -23.24 18.80 -2.81
C TRP A 59 -23.57 18.98 -1.32
N PHE A 60 -23.79 20.22 -0.90
CA PHE A 60 -24.12 20.58 0.47
C PHE A 60 -23.15 19.98 1.50
N GLY A 61 -21.85 19.95 1.14
CA GLY A 61 -20.81 19.27 1.87
C GLY A 61 -20.55 19.87 3.25
N SER A 62 -20.48 19.00 4.27
CA SER A 62 -19.90 19.36 5.56
C SER A 62 -18.38 19.37 5.47
N ARG A 63 -17.69 19.94 6.48
CA ARG A 63 -16.20 19.89 6.54
C ARG A 63 -15.64 18.48 6.37
N LYS A 64 -16.30 17.48 6.94
CA LYS A 64 -15.90 16.06 6.82
C LYS A 64 -16.08 15.53 5.39
N THR A 65 -17.18 15.89 4.74
CA THR A 65 -17.48 15.47 3.37
C THR A 65 -16.50 16.09 2.38
N MET A 66 -16.17 17.38 2.56
CA MET A 66 -15.20 18.06 1.70
C MET A 66 -13.79 17.45 1.81
N ALA A 67 -13.37 17.06 3.01
CA ALA A 67 -12.09 16.38 3.20
C ALA A 67 -12.02 15.03 2.45
N ALA A 68 -13.15 14.32 2.36
CA ALA A 68 -13.24 13.03 1.67
C ALA A 68 -13.02 13.14 0.15
N ILE A 69 -13.26 14.30 -0.47
CA ILE A 69 -12.99 14.54 -1.90
C ILE A 69 -11.51 14.28 -2.19
N ARG A 70 -10.62 14.91 -1.42
CA ARG A 70 -9.17 14.76 -1.59
C ARG A 70 -8.72 13.34 -1.29
N THR A 71 -9.31 12.70 -0.27
CA THR A 71 -9.03 11.29 0.06
C THR A 71 -9.39 10.36 -1.10
N ALA A 72 -10.56 10.54 -1.72
CA ALA A 72 -10.97 9.75 -2.88
C ALA A 72 -10.00 9.94 -4.05
N LEU A 73 -9.64 11.19 -4.37
CA LEU A 73 -8.65 11.49 -5.43
C LEU A 73 -7.29 10.84 -5.16
N SER A 74 -6.75 10.97 -3.94
CA SER A 74 -5.47 10.33 -3.59
C SER A 74 -5.53 8.81 -3.69
N HIS A 75 -6.64 8.19 -3.32
CA HIS A 75 -6.81 6.75 -3.49
C HIS A 75 -6.83 6.36 -4.97
N VAL A 76 -7.55 7.10 -5.83
CA VAL A 76 -7.54 6.80 -7.27
C VAL A 76 -6.16 7.02 -7.89
N GLN A 77 -5.47 8.09 -7.51
CA GLN A 77 -4.09 8.33 -7.95
C GLN A 77 -3.16 7.17 -7.58
N ASN A 78 -3.31 6.61 -6.38
CA ASN A 78 -2.55 5.43 -5.98
C ASN A 78 -2.91 4.18 -6.81
N LEU A 79 -4.18 3.99 -7.16
CA LEU A 79 -4.58 2.88 -8.05
C LEU A 79 -3.95 3.03 -9.43
N ILE A 80 -3.94 4.26 -9.98
CA ILE A 80 -3.33 4.57 -11.28
C ILE A 80 -1.83 4.27 -11.25
N THR A 81 -1.09 4.81 -10.28
CA THR A 81 0.34 4.54 -10.10
C THR A 81 0.62 3.05 -9.87
N GLY A 82 -0.27 2.36 -9.16
CA GLY A 82 -0.17 0.93 -8.91
C GLY A 82 -0.26 0.07 -10.17
N VAL A 83 -1.18 0.38 -11.08
CA VAL A 83 -1.35 -0.38 -12.34
C VAL A 83 -0.33 0.01 -13.43
N THR A 84 0.31 1.17 -13.33
CA THR A 84 1.36 1.60 -14.26
C THR A 84 2.74 1.20 -13.77
N LYS A 85 3.13 1.67 -12.59
CA LYS A 85 4.48 1.54 -12.03
C LYS A 85 4.60 0.42 -11.00
N GLY A 86 3.54 0.16 -10.24
CA GLY A 86 3.56 -0.75 -9.10
C GLY A 86 4.34 -0.18 -7.91
N TYR A 87 4.15 -0.75 -6.72
CA TYR A 87 4.77 -0.29 -5.48
C TYR A 87 5.83 -1.26 -4.98
N ARG A 88 6.93 -0.69 -4.48
CA ARG A 88 8.04 -1.41 -3.87
C ARG A 88 8.36 -0.83 -2.50
N TYR A 89 8.29 -1.67 -1.47
CA TYR A 89 8.68 -1.31 -0.10
C TYR A 89 9.91 -2.12 0.27
N LYS A 90 10.97 -1.43 0.69
CA LYS A 90 12.18 -2.08 1.20
C LYS A 90 12.08 -2.13 2.73
N MET A 91 12.37 -3.30 3.30
CA MET A 91 12.44 -3.49 4.74
C MET A 91 13.82 -3.98 5.14
N ARG A 92 14.39 -3.41 6.21
CA ARG A 92 15.69 -3.81 6.74
C ARG A 92 15.58 -4.48 8.09
N PHE A 93 16.45 -5.45 8.32
CA PHE A 93 16.57 -6.11 9.61
C PHE A 93 17.53 -5.30 10.47
N VAL A 94 17.15 -5.12 11.72
CA VAL A 94 17.99 -4.51 12.76
C VAL A 94 18.11 -5.54 13.86
N TYR A 95 19.34 -5.83 14.28
CA TYR A 95 19.62 -6.72 15.40
C TYR A 95 20.97 -6.39 16.01
N ALA A 96 21.14 -6.67 17.31
CA ALA A 96 22.41 -6.45 18.00
C ALA A 96 23.23 -7.74 18.13
N HIS A 97 22.64 -8.77 18.74
CA HIS A 97 23.35 -10.00 19.09
C HIS A 97 22.75 -11.25 18.42
N PHE A 98 21.43 -11.30 18.25
CA PHE A 98 20.75 -12.46 17.66
C PHE A 98 20.43 -12.18 16.18
N PRO A 99 21.14 -12.80 15.23
CA PRO A 99 20.86 -12.58 13.81
C PRO A 99 19.48 -13.13 13.45
N ILE A 100 18.65 -12.28 12.84
CA ILE A 100 17.28 -12.62 12.46
C ILE A 100 17.30 -13.34 11.11
N ASN A 101 16.74 -14.55 11.06
CA ASN A 101 16.66 -15.33 9.83
C ASN A 101 15.25 -15.27 9.23
N ALA A 102 15.11 -14.69 8.04
CA ALA A 102 13.88 -14.71 7.25
C ALA A 102 13.92 -15.78 6.15
N ILE A 103 13.02 -16.75 6.21
CA ILE A 103 12.87 -17.76 5.17
C ILE A 103 11.59 -17.44 4.40
N ILE A 104 11.71 -17.25 3.09
CA ILE A 104 10.58 -17.02 2.19
C ILE A 104 10.17 -18.38 1.63
N SER A 105 8.87 -18.71 1.61
CA SER A 105 8.41 -19.94 0.96
C SER A 105 8.56 -19.87 -0.56
N SER A 106 8.65 -21.03 -1.21
CA SER A 106 8.78 -21.16 -2.67
C SER A 106 7.70 -20.43 -3.47
N SER A 107 6.52 -20.16 -2.88
CA SER A 107 5.45 -19.38 -3.52
C SER A 107 5.56 -17.86 -3.31
N ASN A 108 6.56 -17.38 -2.56
CA ASN A 108 6.80 -15.98 -2.21
C ASN A 108 5.64 -15.24 -1.50
N ASN A 109 4.61 -15.97 -1.07
CA ASN A 109 3.41 -15.41 -0.43
C ASN A 109 3.45 -15.48 1.10
N ASN A 110 4.50 -16.05 1.68
CA ASN A 110 4.66 -16.09 3.14
C ASN A 110 6.14 -15.96 3.53
N ILE A 111 6.35 -15.50 4.75
CA ILE A 111 7.67 -15.32 5.35
C ILE A 111 7.69 -15.93 6.76
N GLU A 112 8.70 -16.74 7.03
CA GLU A 112 8.99 -17.28 8.35
C GLU A 112 10.19 -16.56 8.96
N ILE A 113 9.97 -15.91 10.10
CA ILE A 113 11.00 -15.19 10.85
C ILE A 113 11.43 -16.07 12.02
N ARG A 114 12.71 -16.42 12.05
CA ARG A 114 13.35 -17.28 13.04
C ARG A 114 14.43 -16.52 13.82
N ASN A 115 14.71 -16.98 15.03
CA ASN A 115 15.76 -16.43 15.90
C ASN A 115 15.59 -14.95 16.29
N PHE A 116 14.38 -14.40 16.17
CA PHE A 116 14.09 -13.04 16.62
C PHE A 116 14.28 -12.96 18.15
N LEU A 117 15.21 -12.11 18.60
CA LEU A 117 15.57 -11.97 20.02
C LEU A 117 15.98 -13.29 20.71
N GLY A 118 16.48 -14.28 19.94
CA GLY A 118 16.85 -15.61 20.44
C GLY A 118 15.65 -16.54 20.70
N GLU A 119 14.45 -16.19 20.23
CA GLU A 119 13.27 -17.04 20.39
C GLU A 119 13.39 -18.34 19.57
N LYS A 120 13.02 -19.47 20.19
CA LYS A 120 12.82 -20.75 19.48
C LYS A 120 11.54 -20.80 18.65
N ARG A 121 10.59 -19.90 18.92
CA ARG A 121 9.31 -19.82 18.19
C ARG A 121 9.52 -19.22 16.81
N VAL A 122 9.01 -19.90 15.77
CA VAL A 122 8.95 -19.35 14.42
C VAL A 122 7.76 -18.40 14.28
N ARG A 123 8.00 -17.17 13.84
CA ARG A 123 6.94 -16.18 13.57
C ARG A 123 6.65 -16.18 12.07
N LYS A 124 5.52 -16.78 11.66
CA LYS A 124 5.09 -16.79 10.24
C LYS A 124 4.24 -15.58 9.92
N VAL A 125 4.37 -14.97 8.75
CA VAL A 125 3.49 -13.90 8.26
C VAL A 125 3.08 -14.24 6.83
N ASP A 126 1.78 -14.31 6.60
CA ASP A 126 1.22 -14.49 5.27
C ASP A 126 1.05 -13.11 4.61
N MET A 127 1.44 -13.02 3.35
CA MET A 127 1.26 -11.82 2.54
C MET A 127 -0.17 -11.70 2.09
N LEU A 128 -0.61 -10.46 1.89
CA LEU A 128 -1.91 -10.19 1.29
C LEU A 128 -1.88 -10.49 -0.20
N GLU A 129 -3.07 -10.61 -0.78
CA GLU A 129 -3.26 -10.97 -2.18
C GLU A 129 -2.49 -10.04 -3.13
N GLY A 130 -1.78 -10.64 -4.09
CA GLY A 130 -1.01 -9.91 -5.10
C GLY A 130 0.26 -9.24 -4.59
N VAL A 131 0.69 -9.51 -3.35
CA VAL A 131 1.95 -9.02 -2.77
C VAL A 131 2.97 -10.16 -2.73
N ILE A 132 4.14 -9.90 -3.31
CA ILE A 132 5.26 -10.84 -3.40
C ILE A 132 6.39 -10.33 -2.50
N VAL A 133 6.99 -11.23 -1.72
CA VAL A 133 8.19 -10.93 -0.93
C VAL A 133 9.40 -11.58 -1.58
N THR A 134 10.45 -10.80 -1.76
CA THR A 134 11.75 -11.28 -2.21
C THR A 134 12.85 -10.79 -1.26
N ARG A 135 14.00 -11.47 -1.27
CA ARG A 135 15.21 -10.98 -0.62
C ARG A 135 15.97 -10.10 -1.60
N ALA A 136 16.53 -8.99 -1.12
CA ALA A 136 17.41 -8.18 -1.94
C ALA A 136 18.71 -8.96 -2.24
N GLU A 137 19.13 -8.98 -3.51
CA GLU A 137 20.35 -9.68 -3.92
C GLU A 137 21.62 -8.91 -3.54
N LYS A 138 21.57 -7.58 -3.66
CA LYS A 138 22.73 -6.69 -3.49
C LYS A 138 22.97 -6.27 -2.04
N VAL A 139 21.91 -6.18 -1.25
CA VAL A 139 21.95 -5.68 0.12
C VAL A 139 21.61 -6.81 1.07
N LYS A 140 22.58 -7.19 1.90
CA LYS A 140 22.35 -8.16 2.97
C LYS A 140 21.31 -7.61 3.95
N ASP A 141 20.50 -8.49 4.51
CA ASP A 141 19.53 -8.14 5.55
C ASP A 141 18.54 -7.06 5.03
N GLU A 142 18.02 -7.28 3.83
CA GLU A 142 16.96 -6.47 3.23
C GLU A 142 15.91 -7.36 2.54
N LEU A 143 14.64 -7.07 2.79
CA LEU A 143 13.49 -7.65 2.12
C LEU A 143 12.87 -6.61 1.21
N ILE A 144 12.37 -7.07 0.06
CA ILE A 144 11.65 -6.24 -0.89
C ILE A 144 10.23 -6.81 -0.98
N LEU A 145 9.25 -5.96 -0.73
CA LEU A 145 7.83 -6.28 -0.90
C LEU A 145 7.30 -5.51 -2.10
N GLU A 146 6.78 -6.25 -3.07
CA GLU A 146 6.28 -5.72 -4.34
C GLU A 146 4.82 -6.08 -4.54
N GLY A 147 4.06 -5.15 -5.12
CA GLY A 147 2.67 -5.38 -5.47
C GLY A 147 2.05 -4.17 -6.15
N ASN A 148 0.85 -4.35 -6.71
CA ASN A 148 0.16 -3.27 -7.42
C ASN A 148 -0.66 -2.38 -6.46
N ASP A 149 -1.19 -2.93 -5.37
CA ASP A 149 -1.98 -2.17 -4.38
C ASP A 149 -1.13 -1.69 -3.20
N ILE A 150 -1.00 -0.37 -3.04
CA ILE A 150 -0.23 0.24 -1.95
C ILE A 150 -0.74 -0.15 -0.56
N GLU A 151 -2.05 -0.35 -0.38
CA GLU A 151 -2.62 -0.67 0.93
C GLU A 151 -2.28 -2.09 1.33
N LEU A 152 -2.35 -3.02 0.38
CA LEU A 152 -1.99 -4.43 0.62
C LEU A 152 -0.48 -4.58 0.83
N VAL A 153 0.35 -3.92 0.03
CA VAL A 153 1.81 -3.92 0.20
C VAL A 153 2.18 -3.34 1.57
N SER A 154 1.69 -2.14 1.88
CA SER A 154 1.98 -1.47 3.16
C SER A 154 1.48 -2.25 4.37
N ARG A 155 0.28 -2.85 4.28
CA ARG A 155 -0.27 -3.68 5.36
C ARG A 155 0.52 -4.96 5.56
N SER A 156 1.01 -5.59 4.49
CA SER A 156 1.90 -6.76 4.59
C SER A 156 3.20 -6.40 5.31
N CYS A 157 3.82 -5.26 4.98
CA CYS A 157 4.97 -4.72 5.73
C CYS A 157 4.64 -4.46 7.20
N ALA A 158 3.46 -3.89 7.49
CA ALA A 158 3.03 -3.60 8.85
C ALA A 158 2.84 -4.88 9.68
N LEU A 159 2.30 -5.96 9.09
CA LEU A 159 2.16 -7.25 9.77
C LEU A 159 3.52 -7.84 10.16
N ILE A 160 4.52 -7.75 9.27
CA ILE A 160 5.91 -8.14 9.58
C ILE A 160 6.44 -7.33 10.76
N ASN A 161 6.31 -6.00 10.71
CA ASN A 161 6.80 -5.11 11.75
C ASN A 161 6.13 -5.39 13.11
N GLN A 162 4.81 -5.54 13.13
CA GLN A 162 4.05 -5.85 14.35
C GLN A 162 4.44 -7.21 14.93
N LYS A 163 4.67 -8.21 14.07
CA LYS A 163 5.22 -9.51 14.49
C LYS A 163 6.67 -9.44 14.90
N CYS A 164 7.39 -8.34 14.71
CA CYS A 164 8.76 -8.14 15.19
C CYS A 164 8.87 -7.09 16.29
N HIS A 165 7.76 -6.70 16.93
CA HIS A 165 7.84 -5.84 18.10
C HIS A 165 8.31 -6.59 19.34
N VAL A 166 9.33 -6.03 19.99
CA VAL A 166 9.78 -6.45 21.31
C VAL A 166 8.72 -6.10 22.34
N LYS A 167 8.34 -7.08 23.17
CA LYS A 167 7.39 -6.90 24.27
C LYS A 167 8.10 -7.15 25.61
N LYS A 168 7.62 -6.51 26.68
CA LYS A 168 8.13 -6.69 28.06
C LYS A 168 9.62 -6.34 28.26
N LYS A 169 10.19 -5.50 27.38
CA LYS A 169 11.54 -4.91 27.51
C LYS A 169 11.49 -3.44 27.04
N ASP A 170 12.52 -2.66 27.39
CA ASP A 170 12.63 -1.26 26.92
C ASP A 170 12.96 -1.22 25.42
N ILE A 171 12.02 -0.73 24.62
CA ILE A 171 12.13 -0.61 23.16
C ILE A 171 13.22 0.37 22.72
N ARG A 172 13.70 1.26 23.60
CA ARG A 172 14.78 2.20 23.28
C ARG A 172 16.15 1.53 23.33
N LYS A 173 16.26 0.41 24.05
CA LYS A 173 17.49 -0.40 24.14
C LYS A 173 17.45 -1.61 23.22
N PHE A 174 16.28 -2.25 23.08
CA PHE A 174 16.08 -3.40 22.20
C PHE A 174 15.39 -2.95 20.91
N LEU A 175 16.21 -2.53 19.95
CA LEU A 175 15.78 -2.08 18.63
C LEU A 175 15.70 -3.23 17.61
N ASP A 176 15.87 -4.48 18.05
CA ASP A 176 15.80 -5.65 17.19
C ASP A 176 14.41 -5.73 16.52
N GLY A 177 14.39 -5.82 15.19
CA GLY A 177 13.15 -5.76 14.43
C GLY A 177 13.35 -5.76 12.92
N ILE A 178 12.25 -5.70 12.20
CA ILE A 178 12.24 -5.53 10.74
C ILE A 178 11.40 -4.29 10.45
N TYR A 179 12.02 -3.29 9.83
CA TYR A 179 11.43 -1.96 9.64
C TYR A 179 11.41 -1.57 8.18
N VAL A 180 10.39 -0.82 7.76
CA VAL A 180 10.33 -0.22 6.43
C VAL A 180 11.41 0.87 6.34
N SER A 181 12.38 0.68 5.46
CA SER A 181 13.46 1.65 5.22
C SER A 181 13.13 2.62 4.09
N GLU A 182 12.46 2.14 3.04
CA GLU A 182 12.18 2.92 1.84
C GLU A 182 10.80 2.57 1.28
N LYS A 183 10.12 3.57 0.71
CA LYS A 183 8.84 3.43 0.01
C LYS A 183 9.01 4.04 -1.37
N GLY A 184 8.80 3.24 -2.41
CA GLY A 184 8.95 3.68 -3.80
C GLY A 184 8.08 2.91 -4.76
N THR A 185 8.37 3.07 -6.05
CA THR A 185 7.74 2.33 -7.15
C THR A 185 8.69 1.27 -7.70
N ILE A 186 8.15 0.30 -8.44
CA ILE A 186 8.97 -0.78 -9.03
C ILE A 186 9.74 -0.26 -10.24
N SER A 187 9.04 0.44 -11.14
CA SER A 187 9.67 1.22 -12.21
C SER A 187 10.01 2.61 -11.70
N GLU A 188 11.29 2.94 -11.72
CA GLU A 188 11.80 4.30 -11.62
C GLU A 188 11.88 4.83 -13.07
N GLU A 189 10.99 5.75 -13.41
CA GLU A 189 11.18 6.63 -14.58
C GLU A 189 11.96 7.86 -14.12
#